data_AF-A0A1J4WJT6-F1
#
_entry.id   AF-A0A1J4WJT6-F1
#
_cell.length_a   1.000
_cell.length_b   1.000
_cell.length_c   1.000
_cell.angle_alpha   90.00
_cell.angle_beta   90.00
_cell.angle_gamma   90.00
#
_symmetry.space_group_name_H-M   'P 1'
#
loop_
_entity.id
_entity.type
_entity.pdbx_description
1 polymer ?
#
loop_
_entity_poly.entity_id
_entity_poly.type
_entity_poly.pdbx_seq_one_letter_code
_entity_poly.pdbx_strand_id
1 'polypeptide(L)'
;MTSNIETQLNKLKGTSPDQAWVMSCRERLLSQIDTDQLSFSKRIGLNLNMGMSRLVYAPVRALVIILLVVFGFSTSFMAKASLPGDFLYPGRIVIEEIEVMLATSPAKKAEVHNKHAEKRLADIQKLSATEVEAKDLQGAIKRLEQDLAAAASSLDIATVEEGQNLDNIAMDITDSVVATIDYLDQTKEDIISQDDHDILNQVLAATANIEDKTLSLLVSMYERDEITAEETLNKFIAIIDSQLLKVSEKVQTLESQTTIMEGADLQNLDWTKVYTDIRQASVLSSQAKQSFDNNDYVQSFSDLTKIKQIISSIEELISTINIEQVL
;
A
#
# COMPACT_ATOMS: atom_id res chain seq x y z
N MET A 1 -49.85 -14.83 26.80
CA MET A 1 -48.57 -15.30 27.37
C MET A 1 -47.34 -14.57 26.81
N THR A 2 -47.50 -13.42 26.13
CA THR A 2 -46.40 -12.72 25.43
C THR A 2 -45.84 -11.50 26.17
N SER A 3 -46.59 -10.90 27.10
CA SER A 3 -46.18 -9.68 27.83
C SER A 3 -45.03 -9.89 28.84
N ASN A 4 -44.73 -11.13 29.19
CA ASN A 4 -43.68 -11.44 30.17
C ASN A 4 -42.28 -11.38 29.53
N ILE A 5 -42.16 -11.72 28.25
CA ILE A 5 -40.86 -11.81 27.55
C ILE A 5 -40.30 -10.42 27.23
N GLU A 6 -41.13 -9.48 26.75
CA GLU A 6 -40.69 -8.09 26.51
C GLU A 6 -40.20 -7.41 27.80
N THR A 7 -40.87 -7.68 28.92
CA THR A 7 -40.48 -7.15 30.23
C THR A 7 -39.16 -7.74 30.73
N GLN A 8 -38.88 -9.01 30.41
CA GLN A 8 -37.61 -9.67 30.73
C GLN A 8 -36.47 -9.20 29.82
N LEU A 9 -36.72 -8.99 28.52
CA LEU A 9 -35.71 -8.49 27.59
C LEU A 9 -35.28 -7.05 27.89
N ASN A 10 -36.22 -6.18 28.25
CA ASN A 10 -35.89 -4.79 28.60
C ASN A 10 -35.07 -4.66 29.89
N LYS A 11 -35.10 -5.67 30.78
CA LYS A 11 -34.23 -5.71 31.97
C LYS A 11 -32.78 -6.09 31.66
N LEU A 12 -32.50 -6.66 30.49
CA LEU A 12 -31.17 -7.11 30.08
C LEU A 12 -30.39 -6.07 29.25
N LYS A 13 -31.04 -4.95 28.87
CA LYS A 13 -30.43 -3.89 28.04
C LYS A 13 -29.29 -3.11 28.72
N GLY A 14 -29.01 -3.35 30.01
CA GLY A 14 -27.97 -2.65 30.77
C GLY A 14 -27.04 -3.56 31.57
N THR A 15 -27.11 -4.88 31.37
CA THR A 15 -26.23 -5.83 32.05
C THR A 15 -25.21 -6.35 31.06
N SER A 16 -23.94 -6.00 31.27
CA SER A 16 -22.84 -6.61 30.51
C SER A 16 -22.89 -8.13 30.67
N PRO A 17 -22.68 -8.91 29.60
CA PRO A 17 -22.66 -10.37 29.69
C PRO A 17 -21.64 -10.82 30.72
N ASP A 18 -22.00 -11.84 31.51
CA ASP A 18 -21.08 -12.47 32.45
C ASP A 18 -19.81 -12.93 31.70
N GLN A 19 -18.63 -12.56 32.21
CA GLN A 19 -17.34 -12.90 31.61
C GLN A 19 -17.17 -14.41 31.46
N ALA A 20 -17.75 -15.22 32.36
CA ALA A 20 -17.75 -16.67 32.23
C ALA A 20 -18.55 -17.13 31.00
N TRP A 21 -19.68 -16.48 30.72
CA TRP A 21 -20.49 -16.77 29.53
C TRP A 21 -19.79 -16.34 28.24
N VAL A 22 -19.15 -15.17 28.23
CA VAL A 22 -18.34 -14.68 27.09
C VAL A 22 -17.19 -15.65 26.79
N MET A 23 -16.47 -16.10 27.82
CA MET A 23 -15.40 -17.08 27.69
C MET A 23 -15.92 -18.42 27.15
N SER A 24 -17.06 -18.91 27.64
CA SER A 24 -17.67 -20.15 27.12
C SER A 24 -18.11 -20.02 25.65
N CYS A 25 -18.62 -18.85 25.24
CA CYS A 25 -18.98 -18.59 23.85
C CYS A 25 -17.74 -18.48 22.98
N ARG A 26 -16.66 -17.86 23.49
CA ARG A 26 -15.37 -17.77 22.82
C ARG A 26 -14.76 -19.15 22.63
N GLU A 27 -14.75 -19.99 23.67
CA GLU A 27 -14.27 -21.39 23.57
C GLU A 27 -15.14 -22.22 22.63
N ARG A 28 -16.46 -22.03 22.65
CA ARG A 28 -17.37 -22.75 21.75
C ARG A 28 -17.26 -22.29 20.29
N LEU A 29 -16.95 -21.01 20.05
CA LEU A 29 -16.66 -20.48 18.72
C LEU A 29 -15.28 -20.94 18.25
N LEU A 30 -14.27 -20.90 19.12
CA LEU A 30 -12.92 -21.39 18.82
C LEU A 30 -12.89 -22.91 18.62
N SER A 31 -13.81 -23.68 19.21
CA SER A 31 -13.95 -25.12 18.96
C SER A 31 -14.78 -25.44 17.72
N GLN A 32 -15.59 -24.50 17.23
CA GLN A 32 -16.26 -24.58 15.92
C GLN A 32 -15.39 -24.06 14.77
N ILE A 33 -14.44 -23.17 15.08
CA ILE A 33 -13.29 -22.89 14.23
C ILE A 33 -12.33 -24.04 14.44
N ASP A 34 -12.64 -25.20 13.85
CA ASP A 34 -11.66 -26.25 13.65
C ASP A 34 -10.40 -25.58 13.09
N THR A 35 -9.34 -25.52 13.90
CA THR A 35 -7.97 -25.43 13.40
C THR A 35 -7.59 -26.78 12.81
N ASP A 36 -8.42 -27.23 11.86
CA ASP A 36 -7.92 -27.96 10.74
C ASP A 36 -6.98 -26.98 10.04
N GLN A 37 -5.69 -27.06 10.41
CA GLN A 37 -4.60 -26.86 9.48
C GLN A 37 -4.79 -27.84 8.32
N LEU A 38 -5.83 -27.60 7.54
CA LEU A 38 -6.03 -28.15 6.22
C LEU A 38 -5.01 -27.41 5.37
N SER A 39 -3.77 -27.89 5.47
CA SER A 39 -2.73 -27.68 4.48
C SER A 39 -3.43 -27.71 3.12
N PHE A 40 -3.38 -26.60 2.40
CA PHE A 40 -4.01 -26.48 1.10
C PHE A 40 -3.55 -27.62 0.17
N SER A 41 -2.35 -28.16 0.39
CA SER A 41 -1.83 -29.36 -0.28
C SER A 41 -2.60 -30.67 0.01
N LYS A 42 -3.33 -30.79 1.12
CA LYS A 42 -4.29 -31.89 1.36
C LYS A 42 -5.66 -31.61 0.75
N ARG A 43 -6.09 -30.34 0.64
CA ARG A 43 -7.33 -29.95 -0.07
C ARG A 43 -7.18 -30.07 -1.60
N ILE A 44 -6.02 -29.77 -2.14
CA ILE A 44 -5.59 -30.12 -3.50
C ILE A 44 -4.92 -31.51 -3.48
N GLY A 45 -5.47 -32.44 -2.70
CA GLY A 45 -5.22 -33.86 -2.87
C GLY A 45 -5.84 -34.33 -4.18
N LEU A 46 -5.28 -33.89 -5.30
CA LEU A 46 -5.55 -34.42 -6.62
C LEU A 46 -4.97 -35.83 -6.60
N ASN A 47 -5.78 -36.77 -6.13
CA ASN A 47 -5.46 -38.18 -6.14
C ASN A 47 -5.52 -38.62 -7.61
N LEU A 48 -4.46 -38.31 -8.36
CA LEU A 48 -4.19 -38.78 -9.71
C LEU A 48 -3.84 -40.27 -9.66
N ASN A 49 -4.66 -41.07 -8.97
CA ASN A 49 -4.73 -42.50 -9.21
C ASN A 49 -5.48 -42.68 -10.53
N MET A 50 -4.81 -42.31 -11.62
CA MET A 50 -5.26 -42.47 -12.99
C MET A 50 -5.10 -43.96 -13.32
N GLY A 51 -5.97 -44.78 -12.74
CA GLY A 51 -6.16 -46.16 -13.12
C GLY A 51 -6.43 -46.21 -14.62
N MET A 52 -5.47 -46.75 -15.35
CA MET A 52 -5.40 -46.83 -16.82
C MET A 52 -6.41 -47.84 -17.41
N SER A 53 -7.57 -48.03 -16.78
CA SER A 53 -8.44 -49.20 -16.97
C SER A 53 -9.89 -48.85 -17.29
N ARG A 54 -10.13 -47.84 -18.14
CA ARG A 54 -11.40 -47.65 -18.88
C ARG A 54 -11.31 -46.51 -19.91
N LEU A 55 -10.69 -46.83 -21.04
CA LEU A 55 -10.49 -45.99 -22.23
C LEU A 55 -11.78 -45.72 -23.04
N VAL A 56 -12.95 -45.65 -22.40
CA VAL A 56 -14.27 -45.55 -23.06
C VAL A 56 -14.99 -44.22 -22.76
N TYR A 57 -14.38 -43.31 -21.99
CA TYR A 57 -14.93 -41.97 -21.66
C TYR A 57 -14.14 -40.80 -22.28
N ALA A 58 -13.33 -41.07 -23.31
CA ALA A 58 -12.36 -40.12 -23.87
C ALA A 58 -12.96 -38.82 -24.46
N PRO A 59 -14.04 -38.82 -25.28
CA PRO A 59 -14.48 -37.59 -25.93
C PRO A 59 -15.18 -36.63 -24.96
N VAL A 60 -15.99 -37.14 -24.04
CA VAL A 60 -16.73 -36.30 -23.07
C VAL A 60 -15.77 -35.64 -22.07
N ARG A 61 -14.73 -36.36 -21.62
CA ARG A 61 -13.70 -35.77 -20.74
C ARG A 61 -12.84 -34.75 -21.47
N ALA A 62 -12.43 -35.04 -22.71
CA ALA A 62 -11.73 -34.06 -23.54
C ALA A 62 -12.59 -32.81 -23.76
N LEU A 63 -13.89 -32.98 -24.01
CA LEU A 63 -14.82 -31.86 -24.20
C LEU A 63 -15.08 -31.08 -22.91
N VAL A 64 -15.16 -31.74 -21.75
CA VAL A 64 -15.25 -31.06 -20.44
C VAL A 64 -13.94 -30.34 -20.10
N ILE A 65 -12.77 -30.92 -20.40
CA ILE A 65 -11.47 -30.24 -20.22
C ILE A 65 -11.36 -29.07 -21.18
N ILE A 66 -11.75 -29.23 -22.46
CA ILE A 66 -11.77 -28.15 -23.45
C ILE A 66 -12.77 -27.07 -23.02
N LEU A 67 -13.94 -27.41 -22.48
CA LEU A 67 -14.89 -26.42 -21.96
C LEU A 67 -14.34 -25.74 -20.71
N LEU A 68 -13.71 -26.45 -19.79
CA LEU A 68 -13.06 -25.84 -18.62
C LEU A 68 -11.88 -24.94 -19.02
N VAL A 69 -11.14 -25.30 -20.06
CA VAL A 69 -10.07 -24.48 -20.64
C VAL A 69 -10.68 -23.30 -21.38
N VAL A 70 -11.67 -23.47 -22.25
CA VAL A 70 -12.27 -22.36 -23.02
C VAL A 70 -13.02 -21.40 -22.10
N PHE A 71 -13.88 -21.90 -21.21
CA PHE A 71 -14.58 -21.06 -20.24
C PHE A 71 -13.61 -20.48 -19.20
N GLY A 72 -12.67 -21.26 -18.67
CA GLY A 72 -11.67 -20.78 -17.72
C GLY A 72 -10.72 -19.72 -18.30
N PHE A 73 -10.33 -19.83 -19.56
CA PHE A 73 -9.50 -18.81 -20.23
C PHE A 73 -10.32 -17.57 -20.61
N SER A 74 -11.58 -17.72 -21.01
CA SER A 74 -12.45 -16.57 -21.32
C SER A 74 -12.79 -15.73 -20.07
N THR A 75 -13.05 -16.36 -18.93
CA THR A 75 -13.31 -15.66 -17.66
C THR A 75 -12.05 -15.05 -17.08
N SER A 76 -10.88 -15.68 -17.28
CA SER A 76 -9.58 -15.12 -16.85
C SER A 76 -9.26 -13.79 -17.53
N PHE A 77 -9.59 -13.64 -18.82
CA PHE A 77 -9.36 -12.39 -19.53
C PHE A 77 -10.27 -11.26 -19.03
N MET A 78 -11.55 -11.56 -18.79
CA MET A 78 -12.50 -10.57 -18.26
C MET A 78 -12.22 -10.22 -16.78
N ALA A 79 -11.79 -11.20 -15.97
CA ALA A 79 -11.34 -10.94 -14.60
C ALA A 79 -10.09 -10.05 -14.57
N LYS A 80 -9.14 -10.22 -15.49
CA LYS A 80 -7.96 -9.33 -15.56
C LYS A 80 -8.30 -7.88 -15.87
N ALA A 81 -9.42 -7.62 -16.55
CA ALA A 81 -9.89 -6.28 -16.90
C ALA A 81 -10.86 -5.67 -15.86
N SER A 82 -11.28 -6.42 -14.85
CA SER A 82 -12.27 -5.95 -13.87
C SER A 82 -11.68 -4.93 -12.91
N LEU A 83 -12.48 -3.92 -12.58
CA LEU A 83 -12.19 -2.90 -11.57
C LEU A 83 -12.67 -3.34 -10.17
N PRO A 84 -12.10 -2.77 -9.10
CA PRO A 84 -12.70 -2.87 -7.76
C PRO A 84 -14.19 -2.53 -7.79
N GLY A 85 -15.02 -3.37 -7.17
CA GLY A 85 -16.49 -3.28 -7.23
C GLY A 85 -17.14 -4.18 -8.29
N ASP A 86 -16.41 -4.59 -9.33
CA ASP A 86 -16.94 -5.48 -10.36
C ASP A 86 -17.13 -6.92 -9.86
N PHE A 87 -18.13 -7.61 -10.42
CA PHE A 87 -18.46 -9.00 -10.08
C PHE A 87 -17.28 -9.98 -10.24
N LEU A 88 -16.41 -9.76 -11.23
CA LEU A 88 -15.26 -10.65 -11.51
C LEU A 88 -13.97 -10.23 -10.80
N TYR A 89 -13.98 -9.12 -10.05
CA TYR A 89 -12.81 -8.62 -9.34
C TYR A 89 -12.21 -9.62 -8.35
N PRO A 90 -13.00 -10.39 -7.56
CA PRO A 90 -12.44 -11.44 -6.71
C PRO A 90 -11.62 -12.48 -7.50
N GLY A 91 -12.01 -12.78 -8.75
CA GLY A 91 -11.27 -13.68 -9.62
C GLY A 91 -9.90 -13.13 -10.00
N ARG A 92 -9.79 -11.81 -10.22
CA ARG A 92 -8.52 -11.13 -10.48
C ARG A 92 -7.56 -11.27 -9.30
N ILE A 93 -8.05 -11.07 -8.08
CA ILE A 93 -7.25 -11.17 -6.86
C ILE A 93 -6.66 -12.59 -6.69
N VAL A 94 -7.44 -13.63 -6.99
CA VAL A 94 -6.94 -15.02 -6.94
C VAL A 94 -5.83 -15.25 -7.96
N ILE A 95 -5.96 -14.69 -9.17
CA ILE A 95 -4.91 -14.79 -10.20
C ILE A 95 -3.64 -14.08 -9.73
N GLU A 96 -3.76 -12.90 -9.13
CA GLU A 96 -2.65 -12.13 -8.58
C GLU A 96 -1.94 -12.89 -7.44
N GLU A 97 -2.68 -13.53 -6.54
CA GLU A 97 -2.09 -14.37 -5.49
C GLU A 97 -1.31 -15.57 -6.06
N ILE A 98 -1.81 -16.20 -7.13
CA ILE A 98 -1.09 -17.27 -7.84
C ILE A 98 0.20 -16.73 -8.47
N GLU A 99 0.18 -15.54 -9.07
CA GLU A 99 1.37 -14.90 -9.62
C GLU A 99 2.45 -14.71 -8.53
N VAL A 100 2.06 -14.28 -7.32
CA VAL A 100 2.99 -14.14 -6.17
C VAL A 100 3.50 -15.51 -5.70
N MET A 101 2.64 -16.53 -5.62
CA MET A 101 3.05 -17.88 -5.22
C MET A 101 4.03 -18.52 -6.21
N LEU A 102 3.90 -18.21 -7.50
CA LEU A 102 4.81 -18.70 -8.54
C LEU A 102 6.14 -17.93 -8.59
N ALA A 103 6.22 -16.75 -7.98
CA ALA A 103 7.47 -16.00 -7.82
C ALA A 103 8.33 -16.64 -6.72
N THR A 104 9.29 -17.47 -7.11
CA THR A 104 10.09 -18.28 -6.19
C THR A 104 11.30 -17.56 -5.58
N SER A 105 11.71 -16.41 -6.13
CA SER A 105 12.82 -15.60 -5.60
C SER A 105 12.32 -14.26 -5.04
N PRO A 106 12.95 -13.72 -3.99
CA PRO A 106 12.72 -12.34 -3.52
C PRO A 106 12.67 -11.30 -4.65
N ALA A 107 13.61 -11.34 -5.60
CA ALA A 107 13.63 -10.43 -6.73
C ALA A 107 12.37 -10.56 -7.59
N LYS A 108 11.95 -11.79 -7.90
CA LYS A 108 10.73 -12.04 -8.68
C LYS A 108 9.47 -11.61 -7.94
N LYS A 109 9.44 -11.76 -6.62
CA LYS A 109 8.32 -11.28 -5.79
C LYS A 109 8.24 -9.76 -5.82
N ALA A 110 9.38 -9.07 -5.73
CA ALA A 110 9.44 -7.63 -5.85
C ALA A 110 8.85 -7.15 -7.18
N GLU A 111 9.25 -7.78 -8.29
CA GLU A 111 8.72 -7.49 -9.63
C GLU A 111 7.20 -7.76 -9.73
N VAL A 112 6.71 -8.89 -9.21
CA VAL A 112 5.28 -9.24 -9.27
C VAL A 112 4.44 -8.26 -8.45
N HIS A 113 4.86 -7.93 -7.24
CA HIS A 113 4.18 -6.95 -6.41
C HIS A 113 4.20 -5.56 -7.04
N ASN A 114 5.33 -5.14 -7.63
CA ASN A 114 5.40 -3.87 -8.34
C ASN A 114 4.40 -3.82 -9.51
N LYS A 115 4.33 -4.88 -10.30
CA LYS A 115 3.34 -5.01 -11.37
C LYS A 115 1.89 -4.96 -10.87
N HIS A 116 1.62 -5.46 -9.66
CA HIS A 116 0.29 -5.34 -9.06
C HIS A 116 0.01 -3.89 -8.68
N ALA A 117 0.98 -3.21 -8.05
CA ALA A 117 0.89 -1.78 -7.73
C ALA A 117 0.61 -0.91 -8.96
N GLU A 118 1.36 -1.07 -10.05
CA GLU A 118 1.12 -0.33 -11.32
C GLU A 118 -0.32 -0.51 -11.81
N LYS A 119 -0.84 -1.74 -11.76
CA LYS A 119 -2.23 -2.01 -12.14
C LYS A 119 -3.21 -1.35 -11.17
N ARG A 120 -2.91 -1.28 -9.88
CA ARG A 120 -3.76 -0.60 -8.89
C ARG A 120 -3.81 0.90 -9.15
N LEU A 121 -2.69 1.52 -9.47
CA LEU A 121 -2.64 2.93 -9.87
C LEU A 121 -3.51 3.19 -11.11
N ALA A 122 -3.39 2.33 -12.13
CA ALA A 122 -4.24 2.42 -13.33
C ALA A 122 -5.73 2.20 -13.04
N ASP A 123 -6.08 1.36 -12.08
CA ASP A 123 -7.47 1.17 -11.64
C ASP A 123 -7.97 2.41 -10.89
N ILE A 124 -7.16 3.00 -9.99
CA ILE A 124 -7.48 4.24 -9.29
C ILE A 124 -7.74 5.38 -10.28
N GLN A 125 -6.90 5.54 -11.30
CA GLN A 125 -7.07 6.54 -12.37
C GLN A 125 -8.39 6.37 -13.15
N LYS A 126 -8.85 5.14 -13.35
CA LYS A 126 -10.14 4.87 -14.03
C LYS A 126 -11.32 5.11 -13.11
N LEU A 127 -11.17 4.72 -11.84
CA LEU A 127 -12.18 4.89 -10.82
C LEU A 127 -12.42 6.37 -10.50
N SER A 128 -11.36 7.20 -10.46
CA SER A 128 -11.49 8.65 -10.25
C SER A 128 -12.17 9.37 -11.42
N ALA A 129 -12.05 8.84 -12.64
CA ALA A 129 -12.73 9.36 -13.82
C ALA A 129 -14.21 8.92 -13.95
N THR A 130 -14.70 8.05 -13.04
CA THR A 130 -16.03 7.43 -13.12
C THR A 130 -16.79 7.66 -11.82
N GLU A 131 -18.12 7.78 -11.86
CA GLU A 131 -18.96 7.91 -10.65
C GLU A 131 -19.06 6.53 -9.95
N VAL A 132 -18.06 6.20 -9.12
CA VAL A 132 -17.95 4.92 -8.39
C VAL A 132 -18.06 5.15 -6.88
N GLU A 133 -18.46 4.11 -6.14
CA GLU A 133 -18.53 4.17 -4.67
C GLU A 133 -17.15 4.48 -4.07
N ALA A 134 -17.10 5.45 -3.14
CA ALA A 134 -15.87 5.84 -2.42
C ALA A 134 -15.16 4.64 -1.75
N LYS A 135 -15.91 3.60 -1.37
CA LYS A 135 -15.39 2.36 -0.79
C LYS A 135 -14.51 1.57 -1.76
N ASP A 136 -14.84 1.54 -3.05
CA ASP A 136 -14.06 0.79 -4.05
C ASP A 136 -12.74 1.50 -4.34
N LEU A 137 -12.76 2.84 -4.36
CA LEU A 137 -11.56 3.67 -4.45
C LEU A 137 -10.64 3.47 -3.24
N GLN A 138 -11.16 3.54 -2.01
CA GLN A 138 -10.40 3.24 -0.79
C GLN A 138 -9.82 1.83 -0.79
N GLY A 139 -10.59 0.85 -1.27
CA GLY A 139 -10.12 -0.53 -1.42
C GLY A 139 -8.97 -0.67 -2.42
N ALA A 140 -8.98 0.12 -3.51
CA ALA A 140 -7.91 0.16 -4.50
C ALA A 140 -6.63 0.78 -3.94
N ILE A 141 -6.76 1.89 -3.21
CA ILE A 141 -5.67 2.61 -2.56
C ILE A 141 -4.96 1.75 -1.53
N LYS A 142 -5.73 1.11 -0.64
CA LYS A 142 -5.17 0.21 0.37
C LYS A 142 -4.39 -0.95 -0.24
N ARG A 143 -4.82 -1.43 -1.40
CA ARG A 143 -4.09 -2.51 -2.11
C ARG A 143 -2.83 -2.00 -2.79
N LEU A 144 -2.89 -0.80 -3.39
CA LEU A 144 -1.70 -0.14 -3.92
C LEU A 144 -0.61 -0.03 -2.84
N GLU A 145 -0.99 0.41 -1.64
CA GLU A 145 -0.09 0.45 -0.48
C GLU A 145 0.54 -0.92 -0.18
N GLN A 146 -0.30 -1.95 -0.06
CA GLN A 146 0.15 -3.30 0.25
C GLN A 146 1.11 -3.85 -0.80
N ASP A 147 0.82 -3.63 -2.08
CA ASP A 147 1.63 -4.09 -3.19
C ASP A 147 2.96 -3.35 -3.26
N LEU A 148 2.97 -2.02 -3.13
CA LEU A 148 4.21 -1.25 -3.09
C LEU A 148 5.07 -1.63 -1.88
N ALA A 149 4.46 -1.79 -0.69
CA ALA A 149 5.19 -2.15 0.53
C ALA A 149 5.78 -3.57 0.44
N ALA A 150 5.03 -4.51 -0.14
CA ALA A 150 5.50 -5.87 -0.39
C ALA A 150 6.61 -5.91 -1.45
N ALA A 151 6.53 -5.07 -2.49
CA ALA A 151 7.58 -4.91 -3.49
C ALA A 151 8.88 -4.41 -2.85
N ALA A 152 8.78 -3.33 -2.06
CA ALA A 152 9.90 -2.75 -1.34
C ALA A 152 10.53 -3.75 -0.36
N SER A 153 9.73 -4.48 0.43
CA SER A 153 10.24 -5.49 1.36
C SER A 153 10.92 -6.65 0.64
N SER A 154 10.31 -7.16 -0.45
CA SER A 154 10.90 -8.23 -1.26
C SER A 154 12.21 -7.80 -1.91
N LEU A 155 12.32 -6.54 -2.33
CA LEU A 155 13.55 -5.95 -2.83
C LEU A 155 14.65 -5.89 -1.75
N ASP A 156 14.31 -5.67 -0.47
CA ASP A 156 15.29 -5.74 0.64
C ASP A 156 15.93 -7.10 0.74
N ILE A 157 15.07 -8.10 0.69
CA ILE A 157 15.49 -9.48 0.87
C ILE A 157 16.35 -9.85 -0.34
N ALA A 158 15.95 -9.43 -1.54
CA ALA A 158 16.73 -9.63 -2.76
C ALA A 158 18.12 -8.97 -2.69
N THR A 159 18.24 -7.74 -2.20
CA THR A 159 19.55 -7.05 -2.15
C THR A 159 20.52 -7.74 -1.19
N VAL A 160 20.00 -8.38 -0.13
CA VAL A 160 20.78 -9.16 0.84
C VAL A 160 21.11 -10.57 0.32
N GLU A 161 20.15 -11.25 -0.30
CA GLU A 161 20.24 -12.68 -0.64
C GLU A 161 20.76 -12.96 -2.06
N GLU A 162 20.40 -12.14 -3.05
CA GLU A 162 20.62 -12.41 -4.48
C GLU A 162 21.79 -11.60 -5.09
N GLY A 163 22.28 -10.57 -4.38
CA GLY A 163 23.43 -9.77 -4.82
C GLY A 163 23.14 -8.77 -5.94
N GLN A 164 24.20 -8.28 -6.58
CA GLN A 164 24.14 -7.12 -7.49
C GLN A 164 23.69 -7.50 -8.92
N ASN A 165 22.38 -7.40 -9.16
CA ASN A 165 21.75 -7.22 -10.48
C ASN A 165 20.24 -6.96 -10.30
N LEU A 166 19.88 -6.06 -9.39
CA LEU A 166 18.48 -5.73 -9.09
C LEU A 166 18.06 -4.39 -9.68
N ASP A 167 18.92 -3.80 -10.50
CA ASP A 167 18.89 -2.39 -10.89
C ASP A 167 17.66 -2.08 -11.75
N ASN A 168 17.25 -3.02 -12.60
CA ASN A 168 16.01 -2.88 -13.37
C ASN A 168 14.77 -2.95 -12.48
N ILE A 169 14.73 -3.88 -11.52
CA ILE A 169 13.59 -4.04 -10.60
C ILE A 169 13.50 -2.83 -9.66
N ALA A 170 14.66 -2.37 -9.21
CA ALA A 170 14.85 -1.15 -8.45
C ALA A 170 14.32 0.08 -9.19
N MET A 171 14.65 0.21 -10.48
CA MET A 171 14.17 1.29 -11.32
C MET A 171 12.65 1.21 -11.52
N ASP A 172 12.12 0.04 -11.86
CA ASP A 172 10.68 -0.16 -12.09
C ASP A 172 9.85 0.20 -10.84
N ILE A 173 10.35 -0.17 -9.65
CA ILE A 173 9.73 0.21 -8.37
C ILE A 173 9.82 1.71 -8.14
N THR A 174 10.98 2.32 -8.43
CA THR A 174 11.15 3.77 -8.34
C THR A 174 10.16 4.51 -9.22
N ASP A 175 10.03 4.07 -10.48
CA ASP A 175 9.12 4.66 -11.47
C ASP A 175 7.67 4.53 -11.05
N SER A 176 7.30 3.39 -10.48
CA SER A 176 5.94 3.15 -9.98
C SER A 176 5.60 4.05 -8.79
N VAL A 177 6.57 4.29 -7.89
CA VAL A 177 6.42 5.23 -6.77
C VAL A 177 6.28 6.67 -7.28
N VAL A 178 7.16 7.10 -8.19
CA VAL A 178 7.11 8.45 -8.77
C VAL A 178 5.80 8.66 -9.54
N ALA A 179 5.36 7.70 -10.35
CA ALA A 179 4.08 7.78 -11.06
C ALA A 179 2.88 7.87 -10.10
N THR A 180 2.96 7.20 -8.94
CA THR A 180 1.94 7.32 -7.89
C THR A 180 1.94 8.73 -7.29
N ILE A 181 3.12 9.29 -7.01
CA ILE A 181 3.28 10.66 -6.50
C ILE A 181 2.73 11.67 -7.51
N ASP A 182 3.13 11.59 -8.78
CA ASP A 182 2.68 12.50 -9.84
C ASP A 182 1.15 12.48 -9.99
N TYR A 183 0.54 11.30 -9.89
CA TYR A 183 -0.90 11.17 -9.92
C TYR A 183 -1.56 11.84 -8.71
N LEU A 184 -0.98 11.73 -7.51
CA LEU A 184 -1.51 12.39 -6.32
C LEU A 184 -1.45 13.91 -6.43
N ASP A 185 -0.34 14.43 -6.93
CA ASP A 185 -0.16 15.87 -7.14
C ASP A 185 -1.18 16.40 -8.17
N GLN A 186 -1.39 15.69 -9.27
CA GLN A 186 -2.43 16.05 -10.26
C GLN A 186 -3.84 15.99 -9.69
N THR A 187 -4.15 14.94 -8.92
CA THR A 187 -5.50 14.77 -8.35
C THR A 187 -5.77 15.84 -7.29
N LYS A 188 -4.73 16.32 -6.58
CA LYS A 188 -4.85 17.38 -5.57
C LYS A 188 -5.27 18.74 -6.15
N GLU A 189 -4.87 19.07 -7.37
CA GLU A 189 -5.30 20.32 -8.04
C GLU A 189 -6.77 20.28 -8.48
N ASP A 190 -7.32 19.08 -8.73
CA ASP A 190 -8.68 18.86 -9.25
C ASP A 190 -9.73 18.52 -8.16
N ILE A 191 -9.30 18.21 -6.93
CA ILE A 191 -10.17 17.79 -5.82
C ILE A 191 -10.67 19.00 -4.99
N ILE A 192 -11.99 19.14 -4.84
CA ILE A 192 -12.66 20.23 -4.10
C ILE A 192 -13.45 19.72 -2.86
N SER A 193 -13.57 18.39 -2.63
CA SER A 193 -14.38 17.81 -1.52
C SER A 193 -13.57 17.35 -0.31
N GLN A 194 -14.20 17.40 0.88
CA GLN A 194 -13.60 16.98 2.16
C GLN A 194 -13.34 15.46 2.25
N ASP A 195 -14.16 14.61 1.63
CA ASP A 195 -13.96 13.15 1.57
C ASP A 195 -12.73 12.74 0.74
N ASP A 196 -12.29 13.59 -0.18
CA ASP A 196 -11.18 13.34 -1.09
C ASP A 196 -9.81 13.69 -0.46
N HIS A 197 -9.78 14.55 0.56
CA HIS A 197 -8.58 14.84 1.35
C HIS A 197 -8.14 13.64 2.20
N ASP A 198 -9.09 12.86 2.72
CA ASP A 198 -8.78 11.63 3.47
C ASP A 198 -8.21 10.53 2.56
N ILE A 199 -8.64 10.50 1.30
CA ILE A 199 -8.09 9.64 0.26
C ILE A 199 -6.65 10.03 -0.05
N LEU A 200 -6.39 11.32 -0.28
CA LEU A 200 -5.05 11.85 -0.53
C LEU A 200 -4.09 11.50 0.62
N ASN A 201 -4.50 11.75 1.86
CA ASN A 201 -3.70 11.42 3.06
C ASN A 201 -3.37 9.93 3.16
N GLN A 202 -4.31 9.04 2.78
CA GLN A 202 -4.08 7.59 2.80
C GLN A 202 -3.09 7.13 1.73
N VAL A 203 -3.18 7.65 0.51
CA VAL A 203 -2.21 7.29 -0.54
C VAL A 203 -0.83 7.89 -0.23
N LEU A 204 -0.80 9.10 0.33
CA LEU A 204 0.44 9.73 0.78
C LEU A 204 1.10 8.93 1.92
N ALA A 205 0.33 8.45 2.88
CA ALA A 205 0.85 7.55 3.92
C ALA A 205 1.40 6.24 3.31
N ALA A 206 0.73 5.70 2.29
CA ALA A 206 1.11 4.46 1.64
C ALA A 206 2.49 4.48 0.96
N THR A 207 2.90 5.62 0.41
CA THR A 207 4.20 5.75 -0.27
C THR A 207 5.36 6.08 0.67
N ALA A 208 5.09 6.52 1.91
CA ALA A 208 6.11 7.07 2.83
C ALA A 208 7.23 6.08 3.19
N ASN A 209 6.88 4.84 3.55
CA ASN A 209 7.86 3.82 3.94
C ASN A 209 8.74 3.34 2.77
N ILE A 210 8.34 3.66 1.54
CA ILE A 210 8.95 3.15 0.32
C ILE A 210 9.88 4.20 -0.27
N GLU A 211 9.47 5.47 -0.21
CA GLU A 211 10.27 6.62 -0.64
C GLU A 211 11.69 6.61 -0.09
N ASP A 212 11.87 6.38 1.22
CA ASP A 212 13.21 6.37 1.82
C ASP A 212 14.11 5.27 1.27
N LYS A 213 13.51 4.11 1.02
CA LYS A 213 14.20 2.96 0.46
C LYS A 213 14.56 3.21 -1.00
N THR A 214 13.62 3.75 -1.76
CA THR A 214 13.80 4.15 -3.15
C THR A 214 14.92 5.19 -3.28
N LEU A 215 15.00 6.15 -2.36
CA LEU A 215 16.11 7.11 -2.32
C LEU A 215 17.47 6.45 -2.07
N SER A 216 17.55 5.56 -1.08
CA SER A 216 18.80 4.82 -0.81
C SER A 216 19.25 4.00 -2.01
N LEU A 217 18.29 3.46 -2.75
CA LEU A 217 18.52 2.65 -3.93
C LEU A 217 19.03 3.47 -5.10
N LEU A 218 18.38 4.61 -5.39
CA LEU A 218 18.81 5.58 -6.40
C LEU A 218 20.25 6.05 -6.16
N VAL A 219 20.59 6.38 -4.91
CA VAL A 219 21.97 6.74 -4.54
C VAL A 219 22.93 5.60 -4.83
N SER A 220 22.57 4.37 -4.46
CA SER A 220 23.42 3.20 -4.70
C SER A 220 23.62 2.90 -6.19
N MET A 221 22.59 3.11 -7.03
CA MET A 221 22.67 2.91 -8.48
C MET A 221 23.55 3.97 -9.13
N TYR A 222 23.45 5.22 -8.66
CA TYR A 222 24.33 6.30 -9.09
C TYR A 222 25.80 6.02 -8.74
N GLU A 223 26.07 5.54 -7.52
CA GLU A 223 27.43 5.14 -7.09
C GLU A 223 28.02 3.99 -7.93
N ARG A 224 27.18 3.19 -8.59
CA ARG A 224 27.59 2.10 -9.49
C ARG A 224 27.65 2.50 -10.97
N ASP A 225 27.48 3.79 -11.30
CA ASP A 225 27.42 4.30 -12.67
C ASP A 225 26.29 3.67 -13.53
N GLU A 226 25.21 3.17 -12.89
CA GLU A 226 24.10 2.49 -13.58
C GLU A 226 23.01 3.46 -14.05
N ILE A 227 22.92 4.63 -13.42
CA ILE A 227 21.97 5.70 -13.72
C ILE A 227 22.71 7.03 -13.82
N THR A 228 22.23 7.93 -14.67
CA THR A 228 22.82 9.27 -14.80
C THR A 228 22.53 10.13 -13.58
N ALA A 229 23.39 11.12 -13.30
CA ALA A 229 23.12 12.13 -12.28
C ALA A 229 21.79 12.87 -12.52
N GLU A 230 21.49 13.17 -13.78
CA GLU A 230 20.27 13.86 -14.20
C GLU A 230 19.02 13.03 -13.86
N GLU A 231 19.01 11.77 -14.27
CA GLU A 231 17.87 10.87 -14.01
C GLU A 231 17.68 10.57 -12.52
N THR A 232 18.79 10.42 -11.79
CA THR A 232 18.77 10.23 -10.33
C THR A 232 18.15 11.45 -9.63
N LEU A 233 18.61 12.65 -10.00
CA LEU A 233 18.16 13.89 -9.38
C LEU A 233 16.70 14.19 -9.71
N ASN A 234 16.24 13.95 -10.94
CA ASN A 234 14.83 14.09 -11.30
C ASN A 234 13.91 13.27 -10.39
N LYS A 235 14.24 11.98 -10.18
CA LYS A 235 13.46 11.09 -9.31
C LYS A 235 13.58 11.47 -7.83
N PHE A 236 14.77 11.89 -7.40
CA PHE A 236 15.00 12.36 -6.02
C PHE A 236 14.18 13.62 -5.73
N ILE A 237 14.14 14.59 -6.64
CA ILE A 237 13.33 15.81 -6.50
C ILE A 237 11.85 15.45 -6.31
N ALA A 238 11.28 14.59 -7.16
CA ALA A 238 9.88 14.17 -7.07
C ALA A 238 9.57 13.51 -5.72
N ILE A 239 10.44 12.62 -5.25
CA ILE A 239 10.29 11.95 -3.96
C ILE A 239 10.38 12.94 -2.78
N ILE A 240 11.34 13.87 -2.81
CA ILE A 240 11.52 14.85 -1.73
C ILE A 240 10.34 15.83 -1.66
N ASP A 241 9.81 16.26 -2.81
CA ASP A 241 8.63 17.13 -2.84
C ASP A 241 7.41 16.44 -2.23
N SER A 242 7.18 15.16 -2.55
CA SER A 242 6.17 14.32 -1.89
C SER A 242 6.37 14.26 -0.37
N GLN A 243 7.59 13.98 0.09
CA GLN A 243 7.89 13.93 1.53
C GLN A 243 7.63 15.28 2.22
N LEU A 244 8.00 16.39 1.60
CA LEU A 244 7.70 17.73 2.13
C LEU A 244 6.21 17.99 2.25
N LEU A 245 5.44 17.60 1.23
CA LEU A 245 3.99 17.72 1.23
C LEU A 245 3.39 16.96 2.42
N LYS A 246 3.79 15.70 2.60
CA LYS A 246 3.33 14.84 3.70
C LYS A 246 3.63 15.41 5.07
N VAL A 247 4.87 15.85 5.27
CA VAL A 247 5.27 16.44 6.55
C VAL A 247 4.44 17.70 6.82
N SER A 248 4.19 18.52 5.80
CA SER A 248 3.37 19.73 5.96
C SER A 248 1.92 19.41 6.36
N GLU A 249 1.29 18.41 5.72
CA GLU A 249 -0.08 17.99 6.02
C GLU A 249 -0.20 17.33 7.39
N LYS A 250 0.78 16.49 7.75
CA LYS A 250 0.85 15.86 9.06
C LYS A 250 1.00 16.92 10.16
N VAL A 251 1.86 17.91 9.97
CA VAL A 251 2.05 19.03 10.92
C VAL A 251 0.77 19.84 11.07
N GLN A 252 0.08 20.16 9.98
CA GLN A 252 -1.20 20.87 10.02
C GLN A 252 -2.28 20.09 10.76
N THR A 253 -2.37 18.78 10.50
CA THR A 253 -3.34 17.88 11.16
C THR A 253 -3.06 17.82 12.66
N LEU A 254 -1.80 17.65 13.05
CA LEU A 254 -1.40 17.60 14.47
C LEU A 254 -1.68 18.93 15.19
N GLU A 255 -1.40 20.08 14.58
CA GLU A 255 -1.69 21.39 15.19
C GLU A 255 -3.21 21.57 15.41
N SER A 256 -4.02 21.17 14.43
CA SER A 256 -5.48 21.25 14.56
C SER A 256 -6.00 20.40 15.72
N GLN A 257 -5.43 19.21 15.93
CA GLN A 257 -5.77 18.31 17.04
C GLN A 257 -5.26 18.83 18.38
N THR A 258 -4.08 19.45 18.39
CA THR A 258 -3.48 20.15 19.54
C THR A 258 -4.37 21.30 20.03
N THR A 259 -5.03 22.01 19.11
CA THR A 259 -5.93 23.13 19.45
C THR A 259 -7.23 22.66 20.12
N ILE A 260 -7.65 21.42 19.87
CA ILE A 260 -8.90 20.83 20.38
C ILE A 260 -8.67 20.08 21.72
N MET A 261 -7.46 19.59 21.96
CA MET A 261 -7.10 18.84 23.16
C MET A 261 -6.38 19.71 24.19
N GLU A 262 -7.06 20.01 25.31
CA GLU A 262 -6.49 20.69 26.48
C GLU A 262 -5.60 19.72 27.29
N GLY A 263 -4.50 19.24 26.68
CA GLY A 263 -3.58 18.24 27.23
C GLY A 263 -2.13 18.74 27.28
N ALA A 264 -1.48 18.58 28.43
CA ALA A 264 -0.19 19.18 28.77
C ALA A 264 1.04 18.73 27.93
N ASP A 265 0.95 17.61 27.19
CA ASP A 265 2.08 17.09 26.37
C ASP A 265 2.17 17.73 24.97
N LEU A 266 1.06 18.22 24.42
CA LEU A 266 0.99 18.79 23.08
C LEU A 266 1.45 20.27 23.02
N GLN A 267 1.49 20.95 24.18
CA GLN A 267 1.90 22.36 24.28
C GLN A 267 3.43 22.57 24.32
N ASN A 268 4.22 21.51 24.45
CA ASN A 268 5.67 21.59 24.63
C ASN A 268 6.47 21.47 23.33
N LEU A 269 5.79 21.27 22.19
CA LEU A 269 6.42 21.26 20.88
C LEU A 269 6.70 22.69 20.41
N ASP A 270 7.92 22.96 19.97
CA ASP A 270 8.26 24.23 19.34
C ASP A 270 7.74 24.28 17.89
N TRP A 271 6.45 24.59 17.76
CA TRP A 271 5.79 24.78 16.45
C TRP A 271 6.48 25.86 15.61
N THR A 272 7.10 26.87 16.24
CA THR A 272 7.84 27.92 15.53
C THR A 272 9.06 27.33 14.83
N LYS A 273 9.80 26.45 15.51
CA LYS A 273 10.90 25.70 14.91
C LYS A 273 10.41 24.81 13.78
N VAL A 274 9.35 24.01 13.99
CA VAL A 274 8.80 23.12 12.94
C VAL A 274 8.44 23.90 11.68
N TYR A 275 7.73 25.03 11.79
CA TYR A 275 7.36 25.85 10.65
C TYR A 275 8.56 26.53 9.98
N THR A 276 9.57 26.92 10.76
CA THR A 276 10.82 27.49 10.23
C THR A 276 11.59 26.44 9.41
N ASP A 277 11.67 25.21 9.93
CA ASP A 277 12.33 24.08 9.29
C ASP A 277 11.62 23.70 7.98
N ILE A 278 10.28 23.61 7.96
CA ILE A 278 9.48 23.39 6.73
C ILE A 278 9.75 24.48 5.69
N ARG A 279 9.76 25.75 6.11
CA ARG A 279 10.03 26.88 5.21
C ARG A 279 11.44 26.81 4.63
N GLN A 280 12.44 26.49 5.46
CA GLN A 280 13.81 26.33 5.02
C GLN A 280 13.92 25.20 3.99
N ALA A 281 13.28 24.06 4.24
CA ALA A 281 13.26 22.93 3.33
C ALA A 281 12.58 23.29 1.99
N SER A 282 11.49 24.06 2.02
CA SER A 282 10.81 24.55 0.81
C SER A 282 11.69 25.48 -0.03
N VAL A 283 12.48 26.35 0.61
CA VAL A 283 13.46 27.22 -0.06
C VAL A 283 14.57 26.39 -0.69
N LEU A 284 15.09 25.40 0.03
CA LEU A 284 16.11 24.49 -0.49
C LEU A 284 15.59 23.65 -1.66
N SER A 285 14.33 23.20 -1.66
CA SER A 285 13.74 22.46 -2.80
C SER A 285 13.74 23.34 -4.05
N SER A 286 13.36 24.62 -3.92
CA SER A 286 13.41 25.58 -5.03
C SER A 286 14.84 25.79 -5.55
N GLN A 287 15.83 25.87 -4.65
CA GLN A 287 17.25 26.00 -5.00
C GLN A 287 17.81 24.73 -5.66
N ALA A 288 17.39 23.55 -5.20
CA ALA A 288 17.78 22.27 -5.77
C ALA A 288 17.28 22.12 -7.20
N LYS A 289 16.03 22.50 -7.47
CA LYS A 289 15.44 22.56 -8.83
C LYS A 289 16.17 23.55 -9.73
N GLN A 290 16.44 24.76 -9.23
CA GLN A 290 17.21 25.75 -9.99
C GLN A 290 18.63 25.26 -10.31
N SER A 291 19.30 24.60 -9.36
CA SER A 291 20.64 24.05 -9.56
C SER A 291 20.61 22.90 -10.57
N PHE A 292 19.58 22.05 -10.50
CA PHE A 292 19.32 20.99 -11.47
C PHE A 292 19.13 21.55 -12.89
N ASP A 293 18.26 22.56 -13.07
CA ASP A 293 18.01 23.21 -14.37
C ASP A 293 19.27 23.85 -14.97
N ASN A 294 20.21 24.27 -14.11
CA ASN A 294 21.50 24.83 -14.50
C ASN A 294 22.60 23.76 -14.73
N ASN A 295 22.27 22.46 -14.65
CA ASN A 295 23.20 21.33 -14.67
C ASN A 295 24.23 21.32 -13.52
N ASP A 296 23.96 22.04 -12.43
CA ASP A 296 24.75 22.00 -11.20
C ASP A 296 24.24 20.87 -10.28
N TYR A 297 24.53 19.64 -10.71
CA TYR A 297 24.07 18.41 -10.04
C TYR A 297 24.65 18.24 -8.64
N VAL A 298 25.87 18.74 -8.39
CA VAL A 298 26.52 18.64 -7.07
C VAL A 298 25.77 19.50 -6.06
N GLN A 299 25.46 20.74 -6.42
CA GLN A 299 24.70 21.64 -5.55
C GLN A 299 23.27 21.13 -5.35
N SER A 300 22.62 20.67 -6.43
CA SER A 300 21.28 20.08 -6.36
C SER A 300 21.21 18.90 -5.39
N PHE A 301 22.14 17.94 -5.51
CA PHE A 301 22.21 16.78 -4.61
C PHE A 301 22.50 17.17 -3.15
N SER A 302 23.37 18.17 -2.94
CA SER A 302 23.67 18.69 -1.61
C SER A 302 22.43 19.28 -0.94
N ASP A 303 21.66 20.06 -1.68
CA ASP A 303 20.46 20.70 -1.14
C ASP A 303 19.35 19.67 -0.88
N LEU A 304 19.15 18.68 -1.75
CA LEU A 304 18.23 17.55 -1.50
C LEU A 304 18.61 16.76 -0.24
N THR A 305 19.90 16.51 -0.03
CA THR A 305 20.38 15.82 1.18
C THR A 305 20.09 16.63 2.45
N LYS A 306 20.27 17.96 2.41
CA LYS A 306 19.91 18.84 3.54
C LYS A 306 18.41 18.84 3.80
N ILE A 307 17.58 18.86 2.75
CA ILE A 307 16.13 18.76 2.89
C ILE A 307 15.76 17.46 3.60
N LYS A 308 16.34 16.33 3.19
CA LYS A 308 16.12 15.04 3.85
C LYS A 308 16.44 15.08 5.35
N GLN A 309 17.57 15.70 5.72
CA GLN A 309 17.93 15.87 7.13
C GLN A 309 16.91 16.72 7.90
N ILE A 310 16.40 17.78 7.28
CA ILE A 310 15.37 18.63 7.89
C ILE A 310 14.06 17.84 8.08
N ILE A 311 13.63 17.12 7.05
CA ILE A 311 12.44 16.24 7.10
C ILE A 311 12.56 15.24 8.24
N SER A 312 13.66 14.50 8.32
CA SER A 312 13.88 13.53 9.41
C SER A 312 13.87 14.20 10.79
N SER A 313 14.44 15.40 10.93
CA SER A 313 14.40 16.14 12.20
C SER A 313 12.98 16.57 12.58
N ILE A 314 12.15 16.98 11.61
CA ILE A 314 10.74 17.30 11.87
C ILE A 314 9.98 16.04 12.28
N GLU A 315 10.18 14.92 11.58
CA GLU A 315 9.54 13.64 11.87
C GLU A 315 9.90 13.13 13.27
N GLU A 316 11.16 13.24 13.68
CA GLU A 316 11.60 12.91 15.03
C GLU A 316 10.87 13.78 16.06
N LEU A 317 10.81 15.10 15.85
CA LEU A 317 10.12 16.03 16.75
C LEU A 317 8.62 15.69 16.88
N ILE A 318 7.91 15.47 15.78
CA ILE A 318 6.48 15.15 15.82
C ILE A 318 6.21 13.72 16.32
N SER A 319 7.17 12.78 16.19
CA SER A 319 7.02 11.42 16.71
C SER A 319 7.03 11.34 18.24
N THR A 320 7.58 12.36 18.92
CA THR A 320 7.52 12.47 20.38
C THR A 320 6.11 12.73 20.90
N ILE A 321 5.18 13.09 20.02
CA ILE A 321 3.77 13.30 20.33
C ILE A 321 3.07 11.94 20.33
N ASN A 322 2.87 11.37 21.52
CA ASN A 322 2.20 10.09 21.68
C ASN A 322 0.68 10.24 21.61
N ILE A 323 0.08 10.00 20.44
CA ILE A 323 -1.39 10.04 20.26
C ILE A 323 -2.08 8.79 20.86
N GLU A 324 -1.32 7.71 21.14
CA GLU A 324 -1.88 6.45 21.64
C GLU A 324 -2.40 6.50 23.10
N GLN A 325 -2.30 7.63 23.81
CA GLN A 325 -2.88 7.76 25.16
C GLN A 325 -4.28 8.40 25.23
N VAL A 326 -4.93 8.72 24.10
CA VAL A 326 -6.21 9.47 24.11
C VAL A 326 -7.32 8.89 23.21
N LEU A 327 -7.28 7.59 22.88
CA LEU A 327 -8.45 6.83 22.41
C LEU A 327 -8.78 5.69 23.38
#